data_AF-A0A3B7R752-F1
#
_entry.id   AF-A0A3B7R752-F1
#
_cell.length_a   1.000
_cell.length_b   1.000
_cell.length_c   1.000
_cell.angle_alpha   90.00
_cell.angle_beta   90.00
_cell.angle_gamma   90.00
#
_symmetry.space_group_name_H-M   'P 1'
#
loop_
_entity.id
_entity.type
_entity.pdbx_description
1 polymer ?
#
loop_
_entity_poly.entity_id
_entity_poly.type
_entity_poly.pdbx_seq_one_letter_code
_entity_poly.pdbx_strand_id
1 'polypeptide(L)'
;MTTVLARLCPTLAQAALGAAVLLVAACNQQQPAQEQAAATSADGSNRPGPDLTKINDQNVVEILTKYGQEHPQTEVLIKTDMGPVKVRLFKDTPLHRANFLLLANKGYLDQTVFYRIEKGFVVQGGNSDKRTISLGKYHLPPEIKPEYFHRRGAVGMARYDDEKNPGRLSSSHDFYFTVGKPMKAFQAQGVAGRKLTPEQVKAYTTEGGVPALDGQYTVFGEVVEGMDVVEKINQVPVDAYNWPLKDVGMKVEILK
;
A
#
# COMPACT_ATOMS: atom_id res chain seq x y z
N MET A 1 -29.01 12.72 -48.07
CA MET A 1 -29.06 14.17 -47.81
C MET A 1 -28.08 14.45 -46.67
N THR A 2 -26.80 14.72 -46.96
CA THR A 2 -26.17 16.08 -46.95
C THR A 2 -26.42 16.81 -45.61
N THR A 3 -25.46 17.28 -44.81
CA THR A 3 -24.02 17.54 -45.00
C THR A 3 -23.35 17.74 -43.63
N VAL A 4 -22.11 17.28 -43.49
CA VAL A 4 -21.17 17.59 -42.39
C VAL A 4 -20.60 19.01 -42.60
N LEU A 5 -20.59 19.86 -41.58
CA LEU A 5 -19.90 21.16 -41.61
C LEU A 5 -18.77 21.19 -40.59
N ALA A 6 -17.55 21.02 -41.11
CA ALA A 6 -16.28 21.21 -40.43
C ALA A 6 -16.03 22.71 -40.18
N ARG A 7 -15.51 23.03 -38.99
CA ARG A 7 -15.03 24.38 -38.65
C ARG A 7 -13.56 24.51 -39.04
N LEU A 8 -13.28 25.49 -39.89
CA LEU A 8 -11.97 25.88 -40.40
C LEU A 8 -11.21 26.75 -39.38
N CYS A 9 -9.91 26.48 -39.29
CA CYS A 9 -8.88 27.23 -38.58
C CYS A 9 -8.37 28.38 -39.46
N PRO A 10 -8.11 29.60 -38.94
CA PRO A 10 -7.36 30.61 -39.67
C PRO A 10 -5.89 30.59 -39.25
N THR A 11 -5.03 30.29 -40.23
CA THR A 11 -3.57 30.45 -40.17
C THR A 11 -3.18 31.92 -40.32
N LEU A 12 -2.32 32.39 -39.41
CA LEU A 12 -1.68 33.72 -39.49
C LEU A 12 -0.46 33.65 -40.40
N ALA A 13 -0.33 34.70 -41.21
CA ALA A 13 0.64 34.89 -42.28
C ALA A 13 2.09 35.07 -41.78
N GLN A 14 3.03 34.58 -42.59
CA GLN A 14 4.46 34.89 -42.52
C GLN A 14 4.77 36.23 -43.19
N ALA A 15 5.72 37.00 -42.63
CA ALA A 15 6.85 37.60 -43.36
C ALA A 15 7.74 38.42 -42.41
N ALA A 16 9.04 38.11 -42.36
CA ALA A 16 10.13 39.00 -42.76
C ALA A 16 11.48 38.54 -42.20
N LEU A 17 12.43 38.32 -43.13
CA LEU A 17 13.85 38.07 -42.91
C LEU A 17 14.55 39.34 -42.38
N GLY A 18 15.46 39.16 -41.42
CA GLY A 18 16.48 40.14 -41.06
C GLY A 18 17.71 39.44 -40.49
N ALA A 19 18.72 39.22 -41.33
CA ALA A 19 20.00 38.65 -40.93
C ALA A 19 20.94 39.76 -40.42
N ALA A 20 21.47 39.58 -39.21
CA ALA A 20 22.67 40.26 -38.75
C ALA A 20 23.52 39.26 -37.96
N VAL A 21 24.58 38.79 -38.59
CA VAL A 21 25.68 38.04 -37.96
C VAL A 21 26.67 39.07 -37.44
N LEU A 22 27.08 38.98 -36.16
CA LEU A 22 28.40 39.41 -35.68
C LEU A 22 28.66 38.88 -34.24
N LEU A 23 29.60 37.92 -34.18
CA LEU A 23 30.64 37.66 -33.18
C LEU A 23 30.30 37.40 -31.69
N VAL A 24 30.39 36.10 -31.38
CA VAL A 24 30.84 35.40 -30.18
C VAL A 24 31.50 36.23 -29.07
N ALA A 25 30.95 36.14 -27.86
CA ALA A 25 31.72 36.16 -26.62
C ALA A 25 31.20 35.03 -25.71
N ALA A 26 32.05 34.01 -25.54
CA ALA A 26 31.80 32.88 -24.67
C ALA A 26 31.97 33.31 -23.20
N CYS A 27 30.89 33.21 -22.42
CA CYS A 27 31.00 33.13 -20.97
C CYS A 27 30.48 31.76 -20.52
N ASN A 28 31.44 30.91 -20.19
CA ASN A 28 31.30 29.62 -19.58
C ASN A 28 30.71 29.79 -18.16
N GLN A 29 29.39 29.70 -18.02
CA GLN A 29 28.74 29.49 -16.72
C GLN A 29 28.31 28.03 -16.63
N GLN A 30 29.12 27.26 -15.91
CA GLN A 30 28.81 25.89 -15.56
C GLN A 30 27.61 25.90 -14.62
N GLN A 31 26.47 25.46 -15.14
CA GLN A 31 25.24 25.30 -14.38
C GLN A 31 25.49 24.27 -13.25
N PRO A 32 25.10 24.55 -12.00
CA PRO A 32 25.37 23.64 -10.89
C PRO A 32 24.70 22.29 -11.16
N ALA A 33 25.48 21.23 -10.96
CA ALA A 33 25.12 19.85 -11.22
C ALA A 33 23.76 19.54 -10.57
N GLN A 34 22.79 19.17 -11.41
CA GLN A 34 21.60 18.50 -10.92
C GLN A 34 22.06 17.19 -10.28
N GLU A 35 21.90 17.10 -8.97
CA GLU A 35 22.01 15.88 -8.22
C GLU A 35 21.00 14.88 -8.79
N GLN A 36 21.47 14.05 -9.71
CA GLN A 36 20.75 12.90 -10.23
C GLN A 36 20.52 11.95 -9.04
N ALA A 37 19.39 12.15 -8.36
CA ALA A 37 18.78 11.08 -7.60
C ALA A 37 18.65 9.89 -8.56
N ALA A 38 19.46 8.86 -8.33
CA ALA A 38 19.46 7.65 -9.11
C ALA A 38 18.05 7.05 -9.09
N ALA A 39 17.33 7.23 -10.20
CA ALA A 39 16.13 6.47 -10.47
C ALA A 39 16.57 5.01 -10.63
N THR A 40 16.38 4.23 -9.56
CA THR A 40 16.57 2.79 -9.60
C THR A 40 15.56 2.17 -10.55
N SER A 41 16.07 1.36 -11.46
CA SER A 41 15.38 0.72 -12.58
C SER A 41 14.03 0.08 -12.23
N ALA A 42 13.03 0.40 -13.02
CA ALA A 42 11.62 -0.03 -12.91
C ALA A 42 11.35 -1.48 -13.40
N ASP A 43 12.32 -2.38 -13.27
CA ASP A 43 12.10 -3.80 -13.51
C ASP A 43 12.41 -4.59 -12.22
N GLY A 44 11.36 -5.08 -11.57
CA GLY A 44 11.45 -5.94 -10.39
C GLY A 44 12.10 -7.30 -10.66
N SER A 45 12.37 -7.64 -11.94
CA SER A 45 13.04 -8.88 -12.33
C SER A 45 14.43 -9.04 -11.72
N ASN A 46 15.19 -7.95 -11.57
CA ASN A 46 16.61 -8.00 -11.19
C ASN A 46 16.87 -7.93 -9.67
N ARG A 47 15.82 -7.83 -8.84
CA ARG A 47 15.95 -7.80 -7.38
C ARG A 47 16.00 -9.23 -6.80
N PRO A 48 16.86 -9.53 -5.81
CA PRO A 48 16.98 -10.89 -5.24
C PRO A 48 15.67 -11.45 -4.68
N GLY A 49 15.53 -12.78 -4.69
CA GLY A 49 14.36 -13.51 -4.18
C GLY A 49 13.63 -14.30 -5.27
N PRO A 50 12.57 -15.04 -4.89
CA PRO A 50 11.79 -15.86 -5.82
C PRO A 50 11.15 -15.03 -6.95
N ASP A 51 10.93 -15.67 -8.09
CA ASP A 51 10.13 -15.11 -9.18
C ASP A 51 8.66 -15.05 -8.74
N LEU A 52 8.16 -13.83 -8.58
CA LEU A 52 6.79 -13.59 -8.11
C LEU A 52 5.73 -14.23 -9.02
N THR A 53 6.02 -14.38 -10.31
CA THR A 53 5.08 -14.97 -11.28
C THR A 53 4.90 -16.49 -11.12
N LYS A 54 5.80 -17.14 -10.37
CA LYS A 54 5.80 -18.59 -10.14
C LYS A 54 5.17 -18.99 -8.80
N ILE A 55 4.84 -18.02 -7.95
CA ILE A 55 4.18 -18.28 -6.67
C ILE A 55 2.71 -18.60 -6.91
N ASN A 56 2.23 -19.68 -6.31
CA ASN A 56 0.86 -20.16 -6.39
C ASN A 56 0.43 -20.79 -5.06
N ASP A 57 -0.85 -21.13 -4.93
CA ASP A 57 -1.41 -21.71 -3.69
C ASP A 57 -0.73 -23.03 -3.29
N GLN A 58 -0.10 -23.77 -4.21
CA GLN A 58 0.57 -25.04 -3.91
C GLN A 58 1.97 -24.86 -3.31
N ASN A 59 2.68 -23.78 -3.65
CA ASN A 59 4.08 -23.58 -3.26
C ASN A 59 4.32 -22.37 -2.33
N VAL A 60 3.30 -21.53 -2.13
CA VAL A 60 3.42 -20.28 -1.36
C VAL A 60 3.95 -20.50 0.06
N VAL A 61 3.46 -21.52 0.76
CA VAL A 61 3.87 -21.80 2.14
C VAL A 61 5.36 -22.15 2.20
N GLU A 62 5.84 -23.02 1.32
CA GLU A 62 7.24 -23.43 1.27
C GLU A 62 8.15 -22.23 0.91
N ILE A 63 7.80 -21.51 -0.16
CA ILE A 63 8.57 -20.35 -0.64
C ILE A 63 8.69 -19.29 0.45
N LEU A 64 7.57 -18.91 1.07
CA LEU A 64 7.55 -17.84 2.08
C LEU A 64 8.19 -18.29 3.40
N THR A 65 8.07 -19.56 3.77
CA THR A 65 8.77 -20.09 4.95
C THR A 65 10.28 -19.96 4.77
N LYS A 66 10.82 -20.38 3.62
CA LYS A 66 12.24 -20.25 3.31
C LYS A 66 12.67 -18.78 3.23
N TYR A 67 11.94 -17.96 2.49
CA TYR A 67 12.23 -16.53 2.34
C TYR A 67 12.23 -15.82 3.71
N GLY A 68 11.26 -16.11 4.58
CA GLY A 68 11.15 -15.50 5.91
C GLY A 68 12.28 -15.87 6.87
N GLN A 69 12.96 -17.02 6.66
CA GLN A 69 14.16 -17.41 7.41
C GLN A 69 15.39 -16.62 6.95
N GLU A 70 15.53 -16.40 5.65
CA GLU A 70 16.62 -15.62 5.05
C GLU A 70 16.44 -14.10 5.28
N HIS A 71 15.20 -13.65 5.51
CA HIS A 71 14.82 -12.26 5.72
C HIS A 71 14.13 -12.06 7.09
N PRO A 72 14.89 -12.00 8.21
CA PRO A 72 14.36 -11.94 9.57
C PRO A 72 13.87 -10.55 10.01
N GLN A 73 13.90 -9.55 9.13
CA GLN A 73 13.52 -8.17 9.45
C GLN A 73 12.06 -8.08 9.92
N THR A 74 11.81 -7.12 10.79
CA THR A 74 10.50 -6.90 11.44
C THR A 74 10.05 -5.46 11.39
N GLU A 75 10.78 -4.58 10.71
CA GLU A 75 10.39 -3.19 10.59
C GLU A 75 10.50 -2.74 9.14
N VAL A 76 9.51 -1.96 8.70
CA VAL A 76 9.48 -1.33 7.38
C VAL A 76 9.08 0.14 7.53
N LEU A 77 9.56 0.97 6.62
CA LEU A 77 9.19 2.37 6.48
C LEU A 77 8.42 2.56 5.19
N ILE A 78 7.15 2.90 5.29
CA ILE A 78 6.27 3.20 4.16
C ILE A 78 6.27 4.70 3.96
N LYS A 79 6.94 5.17 2.90
CA LYS A 79 7.04 6.58 2.54
C LYS A 79 5.90 6.98 1.61
N THR A 80 5.22 8.06 1.95
CA THR A 80 4.15 8.67 1.14
C THR A 80 4.39 10.17 1.01
N ASP A 81 3.68 10.83 0.09
CA ASP A 81 3.70 12.30 -0.03
C ASP A 81 3.14 13.02 1.22
N MET A 82 2.44 12.29 2.11
CA MET A 82 1.87 12.82 3.35
C MET A 82 2.79 12.57 4.57
N GLY A 83 3.93 11.91 4.36
CA GLY A 83 4.90 11.55 5.40
C GLY A 83 5.20 10.06 5.47
N PRO A 84 6.20 9.67 6.28
CA PRO A 84 6.53 8.27 6.51
C PRO A 84 5.63 7.62 7.57
N VAL A 85 5.37 6.33 7.42
CA VAL A 85 4.72 5.46 8.41
C VAL A 85 5.66 4.31 8.72
N LYS A 86 6.08 4.18 9.98
CA LYS A 86 6.91 3.06 10.43
C LYS A 86 6.01 1.94 10.93
N VAL A 87 6.19 0.74 10.38
CA VAL A 87 5.40 -0.45 10.71
C VAL A 87 6.32 -1.52 11.29
N ARG A 88 5.90 -2.11 12.40
CA ARG A 88 6.45 -3.34 12.94
C ARG A 88 5.64 -4.53 12.44
N LEU A 89 6.31 -5.54 11.89
CA LEU A 89 5.75 -6.80 11.43
C LEU A 89 5.95 -7.88 12.50
N PHE A 90 4.92 -8.67 12.77
CA PHE A 90 4.94 -9.68 13.82
C PHE A 90 5.68 -10.95 13.37
N LYS A 91 6.46 -11.55 14.28
CA LYS A 91 7.30 -12.73 13.98
C LYS A 91 6.50 -14.03 13.89
N ASP A 92 5.40 -14.10 14.62
CA ASP A 92 4.49 -15.24 14.77
C ASP A 92 3.29 -15.21 13.79
N THR A 93 3.30 -14.27 12.85
CA THR A 93 2.61 -14.34 11.55
C THR A 93 3.64 -14.44 10.41
N PRO A 94 4.46 -15.51 10.39
CA PRO A 94 5.64 -15.60 9.54
C PRO A 94 5.34 -15.52 8.04
N LEU A 95 4.22 -16.09 7.57
CA LEU A 95 3.88 -16.07 6.14
C LEU A 95 3.52 -14.66 5.68
N HIS A 96 2.69 -13.94 6.44
CA HIS A 96 2.32 -12.57 6.09
C HIS A 96 3.51 -11.61 6.19
N ARG A 97 4.36 -11.76 7.22
CA ARG A 97 5.62 -11.01 7.34
C ARG A 97 6.52 -11.25 6.14
N ALA A 98 6.81 -12.52 5.82
CA ALA A 98 7.67 -12.88 4.71
C ALA A 98 7.12 -12.38 3.36
N ASN A 99 5.81 -12.50 3.15
CA ASN A 99 5.17 -12.00 1.94
C ASN A 99 5.29 -10.48 1.81
N PHE A 100 5.04 -9.72 2.88
CA PHE A 100 5.15 -8.26 2.84
C PHE A 100 6.60 -7.83 2.55
N LEU A 101 7.59 -8.45 3.19
CA LEU A 101 9.00 -8.22 2.93
C LEU A 101 9.38 -8.59 1.49
N LEU A 102 8.86 -9.69 0.95
CA LEU A 102 9.11 -10.12 -0.41
C LEU A 102 8.58 -9.08 -1.42
N LEU A 103 7.33 -8.64 -1.26
CA LEU A 103 6.72 -7.65 -2.14
C LEU A 103 7.41 -6.27 -2.03
N ALA A 104 7.83 -5.87 -0.84
CA ALA A 104 8.64 -4.66 -0.64
C ALA A 104 10.00 -4.80 -1.36
N ASN A 105 10.73 -5.89 -1.09
CA ASN A 105 12.06 -6.12 -1.65
C ASN A 105 12.02 -6.18 -3.18
N LYS A 106 11.02 -6.83 -3.78
CA LYS A 106 10.84 -6.91 -5.24
C LYS A 106 10.33 -5.61 -5.87
N GLY A 107 10.02 -4.59 -5.08
CA GLY A 107 9.52 -3.29 -5.56
C GLY A 107 8.08 -3.33 -6.03
N TYR A 108 7.35 -4.40 -5.71
CA TYR A 108 5.94 -4.52 -6.03
C TYR A 108 5.15 -3.42 -5.34
N LEU A 109 5.33 -3.26 -4.02
CA LEU A 109 4.58 -2.27 -3.24
C LEU A 109 4.88 -0.83 -3.68
N ASP A 110 6.08 -0.57 -4.21
CA ASP A 110 6.49 0.73 -4.74
C ASP A 110 5.67 1.20 -5.95
N GLN A 111 4.91 0.29 -6.56
CA GLN A 111 4.03 0.53 -7.71
C GLN A 111 2.54 0.53 -7.32
N THR A 112 2.24 0.53 -6.01
CA THR A 112 0.87 0.45 -5.49
C THR A 112 0.43 1.76 -4.86
N VAL A 113 -0.88 1.89 -4.63
CA VAL A 113 -1.51 3.04 -3.97
C VAL A 113 -2.39 2.57 -2.81
N PHE A 114 -2.80 3.50 -1.95
CA PHE A 114 -3.97 3.31 -1.08
C PHE A 114 -5.24 3.56 -1.90
N TYR A 115 -5.84 2.49 -2.40
CA TYR A 115 -6.95 2.57 -3.36
C TYR A 115 -8.33 2.59 -2.71
N ARG A 116 -8.44 2.31 -1.40
CA ARG A 116 -9.73 2.31 -0.69
C ARG A 116 -9.59 2.95 0.68
N ILE A 117 -10.31 4.04 0.91
CA ILE A 117 -10.27 4.80 2.15
C ILE A 117 -11.67 4.93 2.74
N GLU A 118 -11.93 4.15 3.79
CA GLU A 118 -13.19 4.21 4.52
C GLU A 118 -13.00 5.03 5.79
N LYS A 119 -13.69 6.18 5.87
CA LYS A 119 -13.48 7.18 6.93
C LYS A 119 -13.74 6.60 8.32
N GLY A 120 -12.73 6.67 9.19
CA GLY A 120 -12.83 6.17 10.56
C GLY A 120 -12.88 4.65 10.68
N PHE A 121 -12.58 3.91 9.61
CA PHE A 121 -12.55 2.44 9.58
C PHE A 121 -11.17 1.93 9.18
N VAL A 122 -10.81 1.96 7.89
CA VAL A 122 -9.50 1.49 7.38
C VAL A 122 -8.94 2.36 6.25
N VAL A 123 -7.63 2.28 6.08
CA VAL A 123 -6.91 2.75 4.87
C VAL A 123 -6.31 1.52 4.20
N GLN A 124 -6.82 1.15 3.03
CA GLN A 124 -6.47 -0.08 2.33
C GLN A 124 -5.66 0.22 1.07
N GLY A 125 -4.62 -0.57 0.84
CA GLY A 125 -3.68 -0.41 -0.26
C GLY A 125 -3.02 -1.72 -0.68
N GLY A 126 -1.92 -1.60 -1.43
CA GLY A 126 -1.18 -2.74 -1.95
C GLY A 126 -1.63 -3.22 -3.33
N ASN A 127 -2.42 -2.42 -4.05
CA ASN A 127 -2.73 -2.64 -5.46
C ASN A 127 -2.75 -1.30 -6.25
N SER A 128 -2.72 -1.38 -7.57
CA SER A 128 -2.87 -0.24 -8.51
C SER A 128 -3.09 -0.74 -9.93
N ASP A 129 -3.86 0.02 -10.71
CA ASP A 129 -4.07 -0.22 -12.15
C ASP A 129 -2.81 0.11 -13.00
N LYS A 130 -1.82 0.81 -12.42
CA LYS A 130 -0.62 1.29 -13.13
C LYS A 130 0.62 0.41 -12.90
N ARG A 131 0.45 -0.73 -12.22
CA ARG A 131 1.55 -1.62 -11.87
C ARG A 131 2.09 -2.37 -13.09
N THR A 132 3.40 -2.58 -13.15
CA THR A 132 4.09 -3.36 -14.18
C THR A 132 4.61 -4.71 -13.69
N ILE A 133 4.83 -4.87 -12.38
CA ILE A 133 5.26 -6.14 -11.78
C ILE A 133 4.08 -7.11 -11.68
N SER A 134 4.18 -8.24 -12.36
CA SER A 134 3.20 -9.32 -12.32
C SER A 134 3.39 -10.22 -11.10
N LEU A 135 2.28 -10.68 -10.53
CA LEU A 135 2.25 -11.72 -9.49
C LEU A 135 1.66 -12.99 -10.06
N GLY A 136 2.12 -14.13 -9.55
CA GLY A 136 1.39 -15.38 -9.64
C GLY A 136 0.08 -15.29 -8.84
N LYS A 137 -0.80 -16.27 -9.05
CA LYS A 137 -2.09 -16.32 -8.38
C LYS A 137 -1.95 -17.15 -7.12
N TYR A 138 -1.83 -16.47 -5.99
CA TYR A 138 -1.71 -17.12 -4.68
C TYR A 138 -2.42 -16.33 -3.58
N HIS A 139 -2.72 -17.04 -2.50
CA HIS A 139 -3.32 -16.56 -1.28
C HIS A 139 -2.51 -17.05 -0.09
N LEU A 140 -2.63 -16.35 1.04
CA LEU A 140 -1.95 -16.74 2.27
C LEU A 140 -2.92 -17.50 3.18
N PRO A 141 -2.52 -18.67 3.73
CA PRO A 141 -3.26 -19.28 4.83
C PRO A 141 -3.43 -18.30 5.99
N PRO A 142 -4.61 -18.23 6.63
CA PRO A 142 -4.85 -17.27 7.70
C PRO A 142 -3.99 -17.59 8.94
N GLU A 143 -3.34 -16.56 9.50
CA GLU A 143 -2.50 -16.67 10.71
C GLU A 143 -3.19 -15.95 11.88
N ILE A 144 -4.42 -16.38 12.21
CA ILE A 144 -5.25 -15.73 13.23
C ILE A 144 -4.69 -15.99 14.64
N LYS A 145 -4.35 -14.90 15.34
CA LYS A 145 -3.88 -14.89 16.72
C LYS A 145 -4.82 -14.08 17.60
N PRO A 146 -5.39 -14.62 18.68
CA PRO A 146 -6.27 -13.85 19.58
C PRO A 146 -5.61 -12.59 20.17
N GLU A 147 -4.29 -12.60 20.29
CA GLU A 147 -3.46 -11.50 20.80
C GLU A 147 -3.35 -10.35 19.78
N TYR A 148 -3.52 -10.64 18.48
CA TYR A 148 -3.49 -9.64 17.41
C TYR A 148 -4.90 -9.35 16.93
N PHE A 149 -5.43 -8.26 17.45
CA PHE A 149 -6.77 -7.77 17.17
C PHE A 149 -6.71 -6.39 16.53
N HIS A 150 -7.81 -5.96 15.93
CA HIS A 150 -7.87 -4.77 15.08
C HIS A 150 -7.97 -3.48 15.90
N ARG A 151 -7.04 -3.26 16.84
CA ARG A 151 -6.87 -1.96 17.49
C ARG A 151 -6.44 -0.90 16.50
N ARG A 152 -6.62 0.38 16.85
CA ARG A 152 -6.08 1.49 16.05
C ARG A 152 -4.58 1.29 15.79
N GLY A 153 -4.18 1.42 14.53
CA GLY A 153 -2.81 1.21 14.06
C GLY A 153 -2.46 -0.24 13.72
N ALA A 154 -3.35 -1.22 13.93
CA ALA A 154 -3.12 -2.59 13.45
C ALA A 154 -2.98 -2.64 11.91
N VAL A 155 -2.13 -3.55 11.42
CA VAL A 155 -1.97 -3.83 9.99
C VAL A 155 -2.56 -5.21 9.69
N GLY A 156 -3.64 -5.23 8.93
CA GLY A 156 -4.36 -6.44 8.56
C GLY A 156 -4.24 -6.75 7.07
N MET A 157 -4.40 -8.02 6.72
CA MET A 157 -4.52 -8.46 5.32
C MET A 157 -5.98 -8.65 4.95
N ALA A 158 -6.40 -8.10 3.82
CA ALA A 158 -7.75 -8.28 3.29
C ALA A 158 -7.94 -9.70 2.76
N ARG A 159 -9.18 -10.10 2.52
CA ARG A 159 -9.54 -11.36 1.89
C ARG A 159 -10.85 -11.25 1.13
N TYR A 160 -11.11 -12.22 0.27
CA TYR A 160 -12.38 -12.36 -0.43
C TYR A 160 -13.48 -12.93 0.48
N ASP A 161 -14.74 -12.77 0.05
CA ASP A 161 -15.94 -13.21 0.76
C ASP A 161 -15.97 -14.72 1.07
N ASP A 162 -16.50 -15.08 2.24
CA ASP A 162 -16.52 -16.46 2.76
C ASP A 162 -17.15 -17.47 1.79
N GLU A 163 -18.21 -17.09 1.05
CA GLU A 163 -18.88 -17.99 0.10
C GLU A 163 -17.94 -18.51 -1.00
N LYS A 164 -17.01 -17.67 -1.45
CA LYS A 164 -16.01 -18.01 -2.48
C LYS A 164 -14.65 -18.36 -1.87
N ASN A 165 -14.49 -18.13 -0.57
CA ASN A 165 -13.25 -18.32 0.17
C ASN A 165 -13.54 -18.92 1.57
N PRO A 166 -14.07 -20.16 1.65
CA PRO A 166 -14.43 -20.77 2.92
C PRO A 166 -13.21 -21.03 3.83
N GLY A 167 -12.03 -21.17 3.23
CA GLY A 167 -10.75 -21.27 3.93
C GLY A 167 -10.25 -19.94 4.50
N ARG A 168 -10.94 -18.82 4.23
CA ARG A 168 -10.57 -17.47 4.66
C ARG A 168 -9.12 -17.11 4.36
N LEU A 169 -8.65 -17.55 3.20
CA LEU A 169 -7.31 -17.26 2.71
C LEU A 169 -7.18 -15.76 2.50
N SER A 170 -6.07 -15.18 2.92
CA SER A 170 -5.81 -13.75 2.78
C SER A 170 -5.32 -13.43 1.36
N SER A 171 -5.62 -12.20 0.90
CA SER A 171 -5.03 -11.64 -0.31
C SER A 171 -3.50 -11.71 -0.23
N SER A 172 -2.85 -11.85 -1.38
CA SER A 172 -1.40 -11.80 -1.47
C SER A 172 -0.84 -10.39 -1.36
N HIS A 173 -1.64 -9.35 -1.59
CA HIS A 173 -1.12 -7.98 -1.68
C HIS A 173 -2.01 -6.91 -1.06
N ASP A 174 -3.30 -7.16 -0.84
CA ASP A 174 -4.23 -6.16 -0.32
C ASP A 174 -4.17 -6.08 1.20
N PHE A 175 -3.43 -5.10 1.73
CA PHE A 175 -3.31 -4.85 3.16
C PHE A 175 -4.03 -3.57 3.56
N TYR A 176 -4.26 -3.37 4.86
CA TYR A 176 -4.85 -2.15 5.38
C TYR A 176 -4.31 -1.76 6.75
N PHE A 177 -4.35 -0.46 7.03
CA PHE A 177 -4.23 0.10 8.37
C PHE A 177 -5.60 0.22 9.01
N THR A 178 -5.71 -0.23 10.25
CA THR A 178 -6.88 0.00 11.08
C THR A 178 -6.86 1.41 11.64
N VAL A 179 -7.90 2.19 11.34
CA VAL A 179 -8.06 3.56 11.86
C VAL A 179 -9.05 3.59 13.01
N GLY A 180 -10.24 2.99 12.84
CA GLY A 180 -11.25 2.70 13.87
C GLY A 180 -11.39 3.69 15.03
N LYS A 181 -12.52 4.39 15.17
CA LYS A 181 -12.70 5.34 16.29
C LYS A 181 -12.99 4.64 17.63
N PRO A 182 -12.65 5.26 18.78
CA PRO A 182 -13.09 4.80 20.10
C PRO A 182 -14.62 4.64 20.17
N MET A 183 -15.07 3.60 20.86
CA MET A 183 -16.49 3.29 21.04
C MET A 183 -16.80 2.84 22.47
N LYS A 184 -18.08 2.85 22.87
CA LYS A 184 -18.46 2.38 24.21
C LYS A 184 -18.25 0.86 24.32
N ALA A 185 -17.93 0.37 25.51
CA ALA A 185 -17.64 -1.06 25.75
C ALA A 185 -18.74 -1.99 25.23
N PHE A 186 -20.03 -1.64 25.43
CA PHE A 186 -21.14 -2.45 24.93
C PHE A 186 -21.23 -2.45 23.40
N GLN A 187 -20.83 -1.36 22.73
CA GLN A 187 -20.79 -1.29 21.27
C GLN A 187 -19.66 -2.18 20.75
N ALA A 188 -18.47 -2.07 21.34
CA ALA A 188 -17.34 -2.92 20.98
C ALA A 188 -17.69 -4.41 21.13
N GLN A 189 -18.29 -4.77 22.27
CA GLN A 189 -18.73 -6.15 22.53
C GLN A 189 -19.85 -6.61 21.58
N GLY A 190 -20.76 -5.72 21.21
CA GLY A 190 -21.88 -6.04 20.31
C GLY A 190 -21.45 -6.31 18.87
N VAL A 191 -20.43 -5.62 18.36
CA VAL A 191 -19.96 -5.78 16.97
C VAL A 191 -18.86 -6.82 16.80
N ALA A 192 -18.18 -7.23 17.89
CA ALA A 192 -17.05 -8.14 17.81
C ALA A 192 -17.41 -9.55 17.32
N GLY A 193 -18.68 -9.99 17.47
CA GLY A 193 -19.09 -11.37 17.18
C GLY A 193 -18.43 -12.44 18.09
N ARG A 194 -17.67 -12.02 19.10
CA ARG A 194 -16.97 -12.85 20.11
C ARG A 194 -16.85 -12.11 21.43
N LYS A 195 -16.61 -12.84 22.52
CA LYS A 195 -16.30 -12.22 23.82
C LYS A 195 -14.95 -11.52 23.77
N LEU A 196 -14.93 -10.24 24.14
CA LEU A 196 -13.70 -9.45 24.19
C LEU A 196 -12.97 -9.66 25.53
N THR A 197 -11.63 -9.63 25.48
CA THR A 197 -10.81 -9.60 26.70
C THR A 197 -10.84 -8.19 27.33
N PRO A 198 -10.50 -8.03 28.63
CA PRO A 198 -10.41 -6.71 29.25
C PRO A 198 -9.44 -5.77 28.52
N GLU A 199 -8.35 -6.30 27.97
CA GLU A 199 -7.38 -5.55 27.17
C GLU A 199 -8.00 -5.06 25.85
N GLN A 200 -8.71 -5.93 25.13
CA GLN A 200 -9.41 -5.56 23.90
C GLN A 200 -10.47 -4.48 24.16
N VAL A 201 -11.27 -4.63 25.21
CA VAL A 201 -12.25 -3.61 25.61
C VAL A 201 -11.56 -2.28 25.92
N LYS A 202 -10.44 -2.30 26.66
CA LYS A 202 -9.67 -1.09 26.96
C LYS A 202 -9.18 -0.41 25.67
N ALA A 203 -8.55 -1.16 24.76
CA ALA A 203 -8.06 -0.62 23.49
C ALA A 203 -9.19 0.02 22.68
N TYR A 204 -10.32 -0.67 22.50
CA TYR A 204 -11.45 -0.15 21.72
C TYR A 204 -12.17 1.04 22.35
N THR A 205 -12.11 1.18 23.67
CA THR A 205 -12.74 2.30 24.37
C THR A 205 -11.85 3.54 24.50
N THR A 206 -10.53 3.38 24.35
CA THR A 206 -9.55 4.46 24.57
C THR A 206 -8.82 4.88 23.29
N GLU A 207 -8.31 3.92 22.54
CA GLU A 207 -7.54 4.14 21.31
C GLU A 207 -8.44 4.03 20.07
N GLY A 208 -9.40 3.13 20.12
CA GLY A 208 -10.25 2.76 18.99
C GLY A 208 -9.79 1.50 18.27
N GLY A 209 -10.43 1.20 17.16
CA GLY A 209 -10.21 -0.01 16.37
C GLY A 209 -11.49 -0.50 15.71
N VAL A 210 -11.46 -1.74 15.22
CA VAL A 210 -12.54 -2.35 14.47
C VAL A 210 -12.79 -3.79 14.96
N PRO A 211 -13.52 -3.97 16.08
CA PRO A 211 -13.73 -5.29 16.69
C PRO A 211 -14.41 -6.30 15.76
N ALA A 212 -15.21 -5.83 14.80
CA ALA A 212 -15.91 -6.68 13.85
C ALA A 212 -14.97 -7.49 12.92
N LEU A 213 -13.70 -7.09 12.81
CA LEU A 213 -12.70 -7.82 12.02
C LEU A 213 -11.96 -8.88 12.84
N ASP A 214 -12.10 -8.88 14.17
CA ASP A 214 -11.35 -9.78 15.04
C ASP A 214 -11.64 -11.26 14.78
N GLY A 215 -10.57 -12.03 14.64
CA GLY A 215 -10.65 -13.46 14.33
C GLY A 215 -11.14 -13.76 12.90
N GLN A 216 -11.42 -12.74 12.08
CA GLN A 216 -11.86 -12.89 10.70
C GLN A 216 -10.72 -12.61 9.69
N TYR A 217 -9.75 -11.77 10.08
CA TYR A 217 -8.62 -11.35 9.24
C TYR A 217 -7.31 -11.47 10.01
N THR A 218 -6.22 -11.78 9.30
CA THR A 218 -4.88 -11.83 9.88
C THR A 218 -4.39 -10.42 10.15
N VAL A 219 -4.10 -10.11 11.41
CA VAL A 219 -3.32 -8.94 11.80
C VAL A 219 -1.85 -9.38 11.89
N PHE A 220 -0.99 -8.80 11.05
CA PHE A 220 0.40 -9.23 10.89
C PHE A 220 1.42 -8.15 11.25
N GLY A 221 0.95 -6.99 11.71
CA GLY A 221 1.81 -5.90 12.14
C GLY A 221 1.05 -4.76 12.78
N GLU A 222 1.78 -3.70 13.10
CA GLU A 222 1.25 -2.48 13.70
C GLU A 222 2.07 -1.25 13.29
N VAL A 223 1.40 -0.11 13.21
CA VAL A 223 2.03 1.20 13.08
C VAL A 223 2.69 1.56 14.40
N VAL A 224 4.00 1.81 14.38
CA VAL A 224 4.78 2.23 15.55
C VAL A 224 5.11 3.72 15.52
N GLU A 225 5.19 4.32 14.33
CA GLU A 225 5.35 5.77 14.14
C GLU A 225 4.58 6.22 12.89
N GLY A 226 4.10 7.47 12.88
CA GLY A 226 3.37 8.04 11.73
C GLY A 226 1.88 7.68 11.68
N MET A 227 1.25 7.38 12.82
CA MET A 227 -0.19 7.13 12.84
C MET A 227 -1.01 8.39 12.48
N ASP A 228 -0.49 9.59 12.75
CA ASP A 228 -1.08 10.85 12.26
C ASP A 228 -1.04 10.96 10.72
N VAL A 229 -0.02 10.38 10.08
CA VAL A 229 0.06 10.28 8.61
C VAL A 229 -1.01 9.34 8.08
N VAL A 230 -1.20 8.17 8.71
CA VAL A 230 -2.29 7.24 8.37
C VAL A 230 -3.65 7.93 8.50
N GLU A 231 -3.85 8.74 9.54
CA GLU A 231 -5.08 9.52 9.73
C GLU A 231 -5.27 10.62 8.67
N LYS A 232 -4.19 11.34 8.31
CA LYS A 232 -4.21 12.30 7.19
C LYS A 232 -4.63 11.64 5.89
N ILE A 233 -4.06 10.47 5.58
CA ILE A 233 -4.47 9.65 4.43
C ILE A 233 -5.95 9.28 4.58
N ASN A 234 -6.38 8.81 5.75
CA ASN A 234 -7.78 8.47 5.99
C ASN A 234 -8.74 9.65 5.81
N GLN A 235 -8.28 10.91 5.79
CA GLN A 235 -9.13 12.09 5.56
C GLN A 235 -9.12 12.64 4.13
N VAL A 236 -8.32 12.11 3.19
CA VAL A 236 -8.29 12.64 1.81
C VAL A 236 -9.64 12.52 1.08
N PRO A 237 -10.04 13.44 0.21
CA PRO A 237 -11.26 13.30 -0.58
C PRO A 237 -11.27 12.00 -1.40
N VAL A 238 -12.43 11.33 -1.46
CA VAL A 238 -12.63 10.08 -2.19
C VAL A 238 -13.81 10.19 -3.15
N ASP A 239 -13.86 9.30 -4.13
CA ASP A 239 -15.01 9.10 -5.01
C ASP A 239 -16.10 8.22 -4.37
N ALA A 240 -17.12 7.87 -5.16
CA ALA A 240 -18.24 7.04 -4.71
C ALA A 240 -17.86 5.59 -4.35
N TYR A 241 -16.67 5.12 -4.76
CA TYR A 241 -16.14 3.79 -4.48
C TYR A 241 -15.09 3.79 -3.37
N ASN A 242 -14.93 4.94 -2.68
CA ASN A 242 -13.89 5.19 -1.69
C ASN A 242 -12.46 5.22 -2.25
N TRP A 243 -12.28 5.40 -3.56
CA TRP A 243 -10.97 5.62 -4.17
C TRP A 243 -10.54 7.09 -3.99
N PRO A 244 -9.30 7.39 -3.57
CA PRO A 244 -8.85 8.78 -3.42
C PRO A 244 -8.89 9.59 -4.71
N LEU A 245 -9.47 10.79 -4.70
CA LEU A 245 -9.50 11.66 -5.89
C LEU A 245 -8.10 12.00 -6.43
N LYS A 246 -7.10 11.97 -5.54
CA LYS A 246 -5.68 11.96 -5.89
C LYS A 246 -5.05 10.71 -5.30
N ASP A 247 -4.50 9.85 -6.15
CA ASP A 247 -3.77 8.65 -5.75
C ASP A 247 -2.74 8.96 -4.65
N VAL A 248 -2.76 8.17 -3.58
CA VAL A 248 -1.73 8.21 -2.53
C VAL A 248 -0.81 7.01 -2.74
N GLY A 249 0.31 7.23 -3.41
CA GLY A 249 1.32 6.20 -3.66
C GLY A 249 2.18 5.89 -2.43
N MET A 250 2.94 4.80 -2.52
CA MET A 250 3.89 4.41 -1.48
C MET A 250 5.24 3.96 -2.04
N LYS A 251 6.29 4.10 -1.22
CA LYS A 251 7.58 3.43 -1.36
C LYS A 251 7.92 2.71 -0.07
N VAL A 252 8.34 1.45 -0.13
CA VAL A 252 8.54 0.63 1.06
C VAL A 252 10.01 0.29 1.23
N GLU A 253 10.59 0.73 2.35
CA GLU A 253 11.96 0.43 2.74
C GLU A 253 11.97 -0.59 3.89
N ILE A 254 12.75 -1.66 3.76
CA ILE A 254 12.95 -2.64 4.83
C ILE A 254 14.06 -2.12 5.75
N LEU A 255 13.76 -2.01 7.04
CA LEU A 255 14.72 -1.52 8.04
C LEU A 255 15.54 -2.70 8.59
N LYS A 256 16.81 -2.42 8.89
CA LYS A 256 17.79 -3.39 9.38
C LYS A 256 17.64 -3.63 10.88
#